data_AF-A0A0R3RID5-F1
#
_entry.id   AF-A0A0R3RID5-F1
#
_cell.length_a   1.000
_cell.length_b   1.000
_cell.length_c   1.000
_cell.angle_alpha   90.00
_cell.angle_beta   90.00
_cell.angle_gamma   90.00
#
_symmetry.space_group_name_H-M   'P 1'
#
loop_
_entity.id
_entity.type
_entity.pdbx_description
1 polymer ?
#
loop_
_entity_poly.entity_id
_entity_poly.type
_entity_poly.pdbx_seq_one_letter_code
_entity_poly.pdbx_strand_id
1 'polypeptide(L)'
;MFTWYVSLILPLTFLIHVNAIRKQGVAVRGQLLCGSGPANQTKVRIVDIDTGPDPDDKLDEKIINSDGRFELNGSTRELTDIDPDGLTVLFRWMTFHRTTKEKTLERISYELFRISPHILHPCQRKITFKIPKKFIHTGEPKPEQWIDIGTLNLQGHFEEEGRECSH
;
A
#
# COMPACT_ATOMS: atom_id res chain seq x y z
N MET A 1 -52.53 -8.29 -22.19
CA MET A 1 -52.25 -6.87 -21.85
C MET A 1 -51.27 -6.67 -20.68
N PHE A 2 -50.63 -7.72 -20.12
CA PHE A 2 -49.68 -7.63 -18.99
C PHE A 2 -48.19 -7.73 -19.38
N THR A 3 -47.87 -8.05 -20.64
CA THR A 3 -46.51 -8.38 -21.09
C THR A 3 -45.63 -7.15 -21.39
N TRP A 4 -46.24 -6.01 -21.73
CA TRP A 4 -45.52 -4.76 -22.00
C TRP A 4 -44.97 -4.11 -20.72
N TYR A 5 -45.66 -4.29 -19.59
CA TYR A 5 -45.20 -3.82 -18.27
C TYR A 5 -43.90 -4.52 -17.85
N VAL A 6 -43.79 -5.83 -18.07
CA VAL A 6 -42.59 -6.61 -17.72
C VAL A 6 -41.37 -6.20 -18.58
N SER A 7 -41.59 -5.92 -19.87
CA SER A 7 -40.52 -5.43 -20.77
C SER A 7 -40.04 -4.01 -20.46
N LEU A 8 -40.86 -3.18 -19.80
CA LEU A 8 -40.47 -1.83 -19.34
C LEU A 8 -39.84 -1.83 -17.95
N ILE A 9 -40.27 -2.75 -17.06
CA ILE A 9 -39.73 -2.84 -15.69
C ILE A 9 -38.32 -3.44 -15.69
N LEU A 10 -38.04 -4.47 -16.49
CA LEU A 10 -36.73 -5.14 -16.54
C LEU A 10 -35.53 -4.21 -16.88
N PRO A 11 -35.60 -3.33 -17.89
CA PRO A 11 -34.52 -2.36 -18.14
C PRO A 11 -34.48 -1.24 -17.08
N LEU A 12 -35.63 -0.88 -16.49
CA LEU A 12 -35.70 0.12 -15.43
C LEU A 12 -35.07 -0.39 -14.12
N THR A 13 -35.26 -1.66 -13.77
CA THR A 13 -34.58 -2.28 -12.64
C THR A 13 -33.10 -2.48 -12.93
N PHE A 14 -32.71 -2.83 -14.17
CA PHE A 14 -31.30 -2.94 -14.57
C PHE A 14 -30.56 -1.59 -14.44
N LEU A 15 -31.19 -0.48 -14.79
CA LEU A 15 -30.64 0.88 -14.63
C LEU A 15 -30.41 1.29 -13.16
N ILE A 16 -31.20 0.76 -12.22
CA ILE A 16 -31.02 1.01 -10.77
C ILE A 16 -29.79 0.26 -10.25
N HIS A 17 -29.50 -0.95 -10.75
CA HIS A 17 -28.38 -1.77 -10.28
C HIS A 17 -26.99 -1.22 -10.67
N VAL A 18 -26.89 -0.42 -11.74
CA VAL A 18 -25.60 0.11 -12.21
C VAL A 18 -25.02 1.21 -11.30
N ASN A 19 -25.85 1.83 -10.45
CA ASN A 19 -25.42 2.91 -9.54
C ASN A 19 -24.93 2.40 -8.16
N ALA A 20 -24.88 1.08 -7.94
CA ALA A 20 -24.59 0.53 -6.62
C ALA A 20 -23.09 0.45 -6.28
N ILE A 21 -22.19 0.64 -7.25
CA ILE A 21 -20.74 0.53 -7.02
C ILE A 21 -20.20 1.88 -6.55
N ARG A 22 -19.87 1.98 -5.26
CA ARG A 22 -19.36 3.23 -4.67
C ARG A 22 -17.85 3.25 -4.82
N LYS A 23 -17.32 4.35 -5.36
CA LYS A 23 -15.87 4.58 -5.34
C LYS A 23 -15.48 5.05 -3.95
N GLN A 24 -14.66 4.29 -3.25
CA GLN A 24 -14.15 4.60 -1.92
C GLN A 24 -12.63 4.52 -1.93
N GLY A 25 -11.96 5.29 -1.09
CA GLY A 25 -10.50 5.32 -1.05
C GLY A 25 -9.94 5.97 0.21
N VAL A 26 -8.62 5.94 0.30
CA VAL A 26 -7.86 6.51 1.42
C VAL A 26 -6.64 7.26 0.89
N ALA A 27 -6.35 8.41 1.50
CA ALA A 27 -5.19 9.22 1.21
C ALA A 27 -4.30 9.37 2.44
N VAL A 28 -3.01 9.07 2.28
CA VAL A 28 -2.04 9.11 3.37
C VAL A 28 -0.77 9.82 2.93
N ARG A 29 -0.19 10.59 3.84
CA ARG A 29 1.10 11.26 3.66
C ARG A 29 1.94 11.22 4.92
N GLY A 30 3.24 11.45 4.74
CA GLY A 30 4.17 11.58 5.84
C GLY A 30 5.62 11.60 5.39
N GLN A 31 6.53 11.46 6.35
CA GLN A 31 7.96 11.38 6.12
C GLN A 31 8.56 10.19 6.87
N LEU A 32 9.37 9.39 6.18
CA LEU A 32 10.09 8.28 6.77
C LEU A 32 11.59 8.62 6.89
N LEU A 33 12.14 8.34 8.06
CA LEU A 33 13.56 8.50 8.39
C LEU A 33 14.18 7.13 8.68
N CYS A 34 15.49 7.04 8.47
CA CYS A 34 16.32 5.92 8.91
C CYS A 34 17.50 6.51 9.68
N GLY A 35 17.45 6.44 11.01
CA GLY A 35 18.41 7.11 11.88
C GLY A 35 18.32 8.62 11.74
N SER A 36 19.42 9.27 11.36
CA SER A 36 19.49 10.72 11.20
C SER A 36 19.18 11.22 9.77
N GLY A 37 18.94 10.31 8.82
CA GLY A 37 18.70 10.65 7.42
C GLY A 37 17.32 10.22 6.90
N PRO A 38 16.88 10.75 5.74
CA PRO A 38 15.65 10.30 5.10
C PRO A 38 15.74 8.85 4.62
N ALA A 39 14.65 8.10 4.75
CA ALA A 39 14.57 6.71 4.33
C ALA A 39 14.39 6.61 2.80
N ASN A 40 15.51 6.66 2.08
CA ASN A 40 15.52 6.53 0.62
C ASN A 40 15.22 5.09 0.17
N GLN A 41 14.60 4.92 -1.00
CA GLN A 41 14.25 3.62 -1.61
C GLN A 41 13.33 2.73 -0.76
N THR A 42 12.56 3.34 0.15
CA THR A 42 11.52 2.63 0.88
C THR A 42 10.27 2.53 0.01
N LYS A 43 9.59 1.38 0.02
CA LYS A 43 8.34 1.17 -0.70
C LYS A 43 7.18 1.37 0.27
N VAL A 44 6.22 2.18 -0.12
CA VAL A 44 4.98 2.41 0.62
C VAL A 44 3.81 2.03 -0.27
N ARG A 45 2.81 1.36 0.29
CA ARG A 45 1.61 0.99 -0.46
C ARG A 45 0.39 0.95 0.42
N ILE A 46 -0.75 1.27 -0.16
CA ILE A 46 -2.06 1.07 0.44
C ILE A 46 -2.57 -0.27 -0.06
N VAL A 47 -2.95 -1.15 0.86
CA VAL A 47 -3.49 -2.47 0.55
C VAL A 47 -4.87 -2.56 1.18
N ASP A 48 -5.84 -2.95 0.38
CA ASP A 48 -7.12 -3.45 0.87
C ASP A 48 -6.93 -4.92 1.21
N ILE A 49 -7.22 -5.30 2.46
CA ILE A 49 -7.18 -6.71 2.86
C ILE A 49 -8.62 -7.03 3.23
N ASP A 50 -9.34 -7.55 2.26
CA ASP A 50 -10.76 -7.82 2.39
C ASP A 50 -10.98 -9.18 3.05
N THR A 51 -11.99 -9.26 3.92
CA THR A 51 -12.38 -10.54 4.55
C THR A 51 -13.41 -11.31 3.68
N GLY A 52 -13.67 -10.84 2.46
CA GLY A 52 -14.68 -11.35 1.54
C GLY A 52 -14.16 -12.34 0.47
N PRO A 53 -14.99 -12.68 -0.54
CA PRO A 53 -14.63 -13.56 -1.66
C PRO A 53 -13.74 -12.89 -2.73
N ASP A 54 -13.43 -11.61 -2.53
CA ASP A 54 -12.60 -10.75 -3.35
C ASP A 54 -11.10 -10.92 -3.00
N PRO A 55 -10.21 -10.91 -4.00
CA PRO A 55 -8.76 -11.02 -3.78
C PRO A 55 -8.17 -9.69 -3.29
N ASP A 56 -7.31 -9.74 -2.27
CA ASP A 56 -6.62 -8.57 -1.69
C ASP A 56 -6.03 -7.63 -2.77
N ASP A 57 -6.57 -6.41 -2.85
CA ASP A 57 -6.24 -5.47 -3.91
C ASP A 57 -5.25 -4.39 -3.45
N LYS A 58 -4.21 -4.17 -4.28
CA LYS A 58 -3.26 -3.08 -4.08
C LYS A 58 -3.83 -1.78 -4.63
N LEU A 59 -4.20 -0.85 -3.75
CA LEU A 59 -4.84 0.42 -4.12
C LEU A 59 -3.86 1.43 -4.72
N ASP A 60 -2.68 1.59 -4.12
CA ASP A 60 -1.62 2.48 -4.61
C ASP A 60 -0.25 2.03 -4.06
N GLU A 61 0.82 2.24 -4.82
CA GLU A 61 2.19 1.91 -4.42
C GLU A 61 3.17 2.95 -4.95
N LYS A 62 4.07 3.41 -4.07
CA LYS A 62 5.09 4.39 -4.41
C LYS A 62 6.41 4.08 -3.72
N ILE A 63 7.50 4.46 -4.37
CA ILE A 63 8.83 4.49 -3.76
C ILE A 63 9.08 5.91 -3.26
N ILE A 64 9.55 6.01 -2.02
CA ILE A 64 9.80 7.29 -1.36
C ILE A 64 10.94 8.03 -2.05
N ASN A 65 10.77 9.36 -2.17
CA ASN A 65 11.77 10.26 -2.74
C ASN A 65 13.01 10.41 -1.84
N SER A 66 14.04 11.11 -2.35
CA SER A 66 15.30 11.33 -1.63
C SER A 66 15.16 12.12 -0.32
N ASP A 67 14.06 12.86 -0.13
CA ASP A 67 13.75 13.62 1.08
C ASP A 67 12.97 12.82 2.13
N GLY A 68 12.62 11.56 1.84
CA GLY A 68 11.89 10.70 2.77
C GLY A 68 10.37 10.96 2.79
N ARG A 69 9.86 11.92 2.02
CA ARG A 69 8.43 12.25 1.99
C ARG A 69 7.67 11.40 0.99
N PHE A 70 6.43 11.06 1.35
CA PHE A 70 5.53 10.31 0.50
C PHE A 70 4.10 10.79 0.63
N GLU A 71 3.36 10.59 -0.45
CA GLU A 71 1.92 10.83 -0.56
C GLU A 71 1.37 9.70 -1.43
N LEU A 72 0.33 9.04 -0.93
CA LEU A 72 -0.39 7.94 -1.57
C LEU A 72 -1.88 8.27 -1.55
N ASN A 73 -2.56 7.99 -2.66
CA ASN A 73 -4.01 8.16 -2.79
C ASN A 73 -4.55 6.98 -3.59
N GLY A 74 -5.04 5.98 -2.88
CA GLY A 74 -5.57 4.74 -3.45
C GLY A 74 -7.09 4.69 -3.30
N SER A 75 -7.78 4.18 -4.32
CA SER A 75 -9.24 4.02 -4.29
C SER A 75 -9.67 2.80 -5.07
N THR A 76 -10.63 2.05 -4.53
CA THR A 76 -11.29 0.92 -5.19
C THR A 76 -12.78 1.21 -5.40
N ARG A 77 -13.47 0.30 -6.10
CA ARG A 77 -14.89 0.35 -6.43
C ARG A 77 -15.57 -0.88 -5.81
N GLU A 78 -15.94 -0.75 -4.54
CA GLU A 78 -16.62 -1.80 -3.79
C GLU A 78 -18.14 -1.66 -3.85
N LEU A 79 -18.82 -2.81 -3.71
CA LEU A 79 -20.27 -2.84 -3.48
C LEU A 79 -20.59 -2.59 -1.99
N THR A 80 -19.68 -2.98 -1.10
CA THR A 80 -19.73 -2.78 0.36
C THR A 80 -18.81 -1.62 0.78
N ASP A 81 -18.82 -1.28 2.08
CA ASP A 81 -17.84 -0.32 2.60
C ASP A 81 -16.45 -0.97 2.61
N ILE A 82 -15.42 -0.24 2.14
CA ILE A 82 -14.03 -0.68 2.20
C ILE A 82 -13.60 -0.85 3.67
N ASP A 83 -12.88 -1.93 3.95
CA ASP A 83 -12.17 -2.17 5.20
C ASP A 83 -10.68 -1.98 4.96
N PRO A 84 -10.17 -0.72 4.88
CA PRO A 84 -8.78 -0.46 4.57
C PRO A 84 -7.89 -0.96 5.70
N ASP A 85 -7.40 -2.19 5.53
CA ASP A 85 -6.75 -2.93 6.60
C ASP A 85 -5.38 -2.33 6.96
N GLY A 86 -4.81 -1.52 6.06
CA GLY A 86 -3.90 -0.48 6.48
C GLY A 86 -2.93 0.05 5.44
N LEU A 87 -2.28 1.18 5.77
CA LEU A 87 -1.08 1.61 5.06
C LEU A 87 0.02 0.59 5.36
N THR A 88 0.53 -0.08 4.34
CA THR A 88 1.67 -0.98 4.45
C THR A 88 2.96 -0.27 4.04
N VAL A 89 3.92 -0.23 4.95
CA VAL A 89 5.28 0.25 4.70
C VAL A 89 6.21 -0.95 4.57
N LEU A 90 6.77 -1.13 3.37
CA LEU A 90 7.80 -2.11 3.09
C LEU A 90 9.15 -1.42 2.99
N PHE A 91 10.00 -1.66 3.98
CA PHE A 91 11.35 -1.16 3.98
C PHE A 91 12.32 -2.32 4.09
N ARG A 92 13.34 -2.29 3.26
CA ARG A 92 14.44 -3.22 3.42
C ARG A 92 15.36 -2.64 4.49
N TRP A 93 15.69 -3.43 5.51
CA TRP A 93 16.87 -3.15 6.31
C TRP A 93 18.09 -3.48 5.44
N MET A 94 18.44 -2.57 4.55
CA MET A 94 19.80 -2.56 4.07
C MET A 94 20.62 -1.90 5.17
N THR A 95 21.44 -2.69 5.84
CA THR A 95 22.78 -2.29 6.28
C THR A 95 23.57 -1.78 5.07
N PHE A 96 23.11 -0.69 4.47
CA PHE A 96 23.91 0.15 3.62
C PHE A 96 23.88 1.51 4.28
N HIS A 97 24.78 1.68 5.24
CA HIS A 97 25.61 2.86 5.19
C HIS A 97 26.00 3.07 3.72
N ARG A 98 25.41 4.07 3.09
CA ARG A 98 25.91 4.59 1.83
C ARG A 98 27.21 5.33 2.13
N THR A 99 28.24 4.61 2.56
CA THR A 99 29.61 5.04 2.39
C THR A 99 30.01 4.62 0.98
N THR A 100 30.13 5.63 0.14
CA THR A 100 30.85 5.60 -1.13
C THR A 100 32.11 4.73 -1.03
N LYS A 101 32.07 3.52 -1.62
CA LYS A 101 33.15 2.78 -2.31
C LYS A 101 32.89 1.27 -2.17
N GLU A 102 32.41 0.64 -3.25
CA GLU A 102 33.12 -0.46 -3.92
C GLU A 102 32.29 -1.06 -5.05
N LYS A 103 32.75 -0.86 -6.28
CA LYS A 103 32.32 -1.57 -7.50
C LYS A 103 32.65 -3.09 -7.47
N THR A 104 33.16 -3.59 -6.35
CA THR A 104 33.65 -4.97 -6.17
C THR A 104 32.52 -5.97 -5.90
N LEU A 105 31.34 -5.51 -5.43
CA LEU A 105 30.25 -6.39 -4.98
C LEU A 105 29.41 -7.03 -6.11
N GLU A 106 29.48 -6.54 -7.35
CA GLU A 106 28.78 -7.19 -8.48
C GLU A 106 29.37 -8.57 -8.81
N ARG A 107 30.66 -8.79 -8.54
CA ARG A 107 31.35 -10.07 -8.82
C ARG A 107 31.11 -11.13 -7.73
N ILE A 108 30.72 -10.71 -6.53
CA ILE A 108 30.46 -11.58 -5.36
C ILE A 108 29.01 -12.10 -5.38
N SER A 109 28.10 -11.39 -6.07
CA SER A 109 26.70 -11.77 -6.24
C SER A 109 26.51 -13.15 -6.89
N TYR A 110 27.38 -13.55 -7.83
CA TYR A 110 27.24 -14.80 -8.59
C TYR A 110 27.65 -16.05 -7.77
N GLU A 111 28.67 -15.91 -6.93
CA GLU A 111 29.14 -16.97 -6.01
C GLU A 111 28.15 -17.17 -4.84
N LEU A 112 27.66 -16.08 -4.23
CA LEU A 112 26.67 -16.16 -3.14
C LEU A 112 25.30 -16.67 -3.59
N PHE A 113 24.88 -16.40 -4.83
CA PHE A 113 23.66 -16.95 -5.42
C PHE A 113 23.67 -18.49 -5.47
N ARG A 114 24.85 -19.10 -5.59
CA ARG A 114 25.02 -20.56 -5.64
C ARG A 114 24.91 -21.25 -4.27
N ILE A 115 25.09 -20.51 -3.17
CA ILE A 115 25.24 -21.07 -1.81
C ILE A 115 23.96 -20.89 -0.99
N SER A 116 23.22 -19.78 -1.14
CA SER A 116 21.91 -19.62 -0.50
C SER A 116 21.05 -18.55 -1.19
N PRO A 117 19.91 -18.90 -1.81
CA PRO A 117 19.05 -17.95 -2.51
C PRO A 117 18.39 -16.90 -1.59
N HIS A 118 18.32 -17.17 -0.28
CA HIS A 118 17.79 -16.23 0.72
C HIS A 118 18.70 -15.01 0.96
N ILE A 119 19.99 -15.10 0.59
CA ILE A 119 20.93 -13.97 0.68
C ILE A 119 20.69 -12.97 -0.46
N LEU A 120 20.22 -13.45 -1.62
CA LEU A 120 19.97 -12.61 -2.80
C LEU A 120 18.55 -12.00 -2.82
N HIS A 121 17.58 -12.65 -2.15
CA HIS A 121 16.21 -12.14 -1.96
C HIS A 121 15.93 -11.86 -0.47
N PRO A 122 16.64 -10.92 0.15
CA PRO A 122 16.41 -10.59 1.54
C PRO A 122 15.01 -10.01 1.71
N CYS A 123 14.24 -10.65 2.57
CA CYS A 123 12.89 -10.22 2.92
C CYS A 123 12.90 -8.79 3.46
N GLN A 124 11.90 -8.01 3.07
CA GLN A 124 11.69 -6.66 3.55
C GLN A 124 10.95 -6.69 4.89
N ARG A 125 11.26 -5.76 5.79
CA ARG A 125 10.46 -5.52 7.00
C ARG A 125 9.14 -4.87 6.57
N LYS A 126 8.04 -5.34 7.14
CA LYS A 126 6.68 -4.90 6.83
C LYS A 126 6.06 -4.33 8.09
N ILE A 127 5.65 -3.07 8.05
CA ILE A 127 4.83 -2.46 9.09
C ILE A 127 3.49 -2.11 8.46
N THR A 128 2.39 -2.52 9.12
CA THR A 128 1.04 -2.20 8.68
C THR A 128 0.39 -1.26 9.70
N PHE A 129 -0.13 -0.14 9.24
CA PHE A 129 -0.88 0.81 10.05
C PHE A 129 -2.35 0.73 9.74
N LYS A 130 -3.18 0.34 10.72
CA LYS A 130 -4.63 0.31 10.56
C LYS A 130 -5.18 1.72 10.40
N ILE A 131 -5.96 1.93 9.35
CA ILE A 131 -6.51 3.24 9.00
C ILE A 131 -7.93 3.37 9.55
N PRO A 132 -8.24 4.41 10.35
CA PRO A 132 -9.60 4.61 10.84
C PRO A 132 -10.59 4.91 9.70
N LYS A 133 -11.75 4.24 9.71
CA LYS A 133 -12.81 4.39 8.70
C LYS A 133 -13.27 5.83 8.46
N LYS A 134 -13.10 6.75 9.42
CA LYS A 134 -13.48 8.16 9.29
C LYS A 134 -12.71 8.92 8.19
N PHE A 135 -11.57 8.40 7.76
CA PHE A 135 -10.74 9.02 6.72
C PHE A 135 -11.01 8.46 5.31
N ILE A 136 -11.96 7.52 5.19
CA ILE A 136 -12.41 7.02 3.89
C ILE A 136 -13.10 8.17 3.14
N HIS A 137 -12.75 8.34 1.87
CA HIS A 137 -13.34 9.35 0.98
C HIS A 137 -14.00 8.73 -0.23
N THR A 138 -15.06 9.39 -0.72
CA THR A 138 -15.76 9.02 -1.95
C THR A 138 -15.34 9.97 -3.08
N GLY A 139 -14.41 9.52 -3.92
CA GLY A 139 -13.88 10.34 -5.02
C GLY A 139 -12.56 11.02 -4.66
N GLU A 140 -12.45 12.34 -4.85
CA GLU A 140 -11.23 13.08 -4.51
C GLU A 140 -11.16 13.41 -3.01
N PRO A 141 -10.02 13.17 -2.34
CA PRO A 141 -9.88 13.41 -0.91
C PRO A 141 -9.89 14.91 -0.59
N LYS A 142 -10.76 15.32 0.34
CA LYS A 142 -10.71 16.67 0.92
C LYS A 142 -9.49 16.80 1.85
N PRO A 143 -8.97 18.02 2.10
CA PRO A 143 -7.82 18.24 2.97
C PRO A 143 -7.94 17.61 4.36
N GLU A 144 -9.14 17.51 4.91
CA GLU A 144 -9.41 16.93 6.24
C GLU A 144 -9.41 15.40 6.26
N GLN A 145 -9.54 14.78 5.08
CA GLN A 145 -9.55 13.32 4.91
C GLN A 145 -8.14 12.75 4.67
N TRP A 146 -7.14 13.63 4.48
CA TRP A 146 -5.74 13.22 4.43
C TRP A 146 -5.26 12.80 5.81
N ILE A 147 -4.74 11.59 5.90
CA ILE A 147 -4.04 11.13 7.10
C ILE A 147 -2.59 11.57 6.99
N ASP A 148 -2.16 12.36 7.97
CA ASP A 148 -0.75 12.72 8.15
C ASP A 148 -0.16 11.88 9.28
N ILE A 149 0.70 10.92 8.93
CA ILE A 149 1.38 10.08 9.93
C ILE A 149 2.59 10.80 10.56
N GLY A 150 2.87 12.03 10.13
CA GLY A 150 4.00 12.81 10.59
C GLY A 150 5.33 12.21 10.12
N THR A 151 6.33 12.26 11.02
CA THR A 151 7.67 11.77 10.74
C THR A 151 7.95 10.50 11.55
N LEU A 152 8.26 9.40 10.87
CA LEU A 152 8.51 8.11 11.50
C LEU A 152 9.93 7.62 11.25
N ASN A 153 10.63 7.18 12.31
CA ASN A 153 11.97 6.60 12.18
C ASN A 153 11.92 5.08 12.12
N LEU A 154 12.26 4.52 10.97
CA LEU A 154 12.27 3.08 10.68
C LEU A 154 13.45 2.34 11.31
N GLN A 155 14.39 3.05 11.98
CA GLN A 155 15.44 2.40 12.78
C GLN A 155 14.87 1.74 14.04
N GLY A 156 13.71 2.20 14.53
CA GLY A 156 13.03 1.64 15.68
C GLY A 156 12.52 0.21 15.48
N HIS A 157 12.23 -0.45 16.60
CA HIS A 157 11.48 -1.70 16.63
C HIS A 157 10.00 -1.39 16.82
N PHE A 158 9.13 -2.09 16.07
CA PHE A 158 7.68 -1.95 16.16
C PHE A 158 7.08 -3.30 16.61
N GLU A 159 6.07 -3.26 17.47
CA GLU A 159 5.51 -4.49 18.07
C GLU A 159 4.85 -5.42 17.04
N GLU A 160 4.09 -4.86 16.09
CA GLU A 160 3.38 -5.61 15.04
C GLU A 160 4.16 -5.66 13.72
N GLU A 161 5.49 -5.76 13.79
CA GLU A 161 6.31 -5.82 12.60
C GLU A 161 6.38 -7.23 11.99
N GLY A 162 6.02 -7.33 10.71
CA GLY A 162 6.14 -8.54 9.90
C GLY A 162 7.35 -8.53 8.95
N ARG A 163 7.43 -9.57 8.13
CA ARG A 163 8.39 -9.68 7.02
C ARG A 163 7.69 -10.13 5.76
N GLU A 164 8.12 -9.59 4.63
CA GLU A 164 7.62 -9.97 3.30
C GLU A 164 8.80 -10.33 2.40
N CYS A 165 8.77 -11.55 1.86
CA CYS A 165 9.79 -12.07 0.96
C CYS A 165 9.20 -12.15 -0.45
N SER A 166 9.91 -11.63 -1.45
CA SER A 166 9.57 -11.89 -2.85
C SER A 166 9.97 -13.33 -3.17
N HIS A 167 9.00 -14.22 -3.37
CA HIS A 167 9.20 -15.61 -3.77
C HIS A 167 9.42 -15.75 -5.28
#